data_AF-A0A349KZQ3-F1
#
_entry.id   AF-A0A349KZQ3-F1
#
_cell.length_a   1.000
_cell.length_b   1.000
_cell.length_c   1.000
_cell.angle_alpha   90.00
_cell.angle_beta   90.00
_cell.angle_gamma   90.00
#
_symmetry.space_group_name_H-M   'P 1'
#
loop_
_entity.id
_entity.type
_entity.pdbx_description
1 polymer ?
#
loop_
_entity_poly.entity_id
_entity_poly.type
_entity_poly.pdbx_seq_one_letter_code
_entity_poly.pdbx_strand_id
1 'polypeptide(L)'
;MATLVDPDFHARLRAISEKYAVTVPDLLGAIAAALAECRSGAWAAAPTLALHRALHAVAGTGGTFGFGVLGGECRRLEHLLRALIDGVAIDVAQGQALGAQVATLLDWAGRDPKAGPAP
;
A
#
# COMPACT_ATOMS: atom_id res chain seq x y z
N MET A 1 16.05 33.58 12.78
CA MET A 1 16.05 32.70 11.59
C MET A 1 14.60 32.42 11.22
N ALA A 2 14.06 33.16 10.24
CA ALA A 2 12.71 32.96 9.74
C ALA A 2 12.79 32.15 8.45
N THR A 3 12.35 30.90 8.48
CA THR A 3 12.14 30.12 7.27
C THR A 3 10.97 30.75 6.53
N LEU A 4 11.26 31.53 5.48
CA LEU A 4 10.29 31.93 4.47
C LEU A 4 9.82 30.66 3.77
N VAL A 5 8.76 30.09 4.30
CA VAL A 5 8.09 28.96 3.69
C VAL A 5 7.36 29.51 2.46
N ASP A 6 7.94 29.28 1.29
CA ASP A 6 7.47 29.79 -0.01
C ASP A 6 6.03 29.31 -0.30
N PRO A 7 5.05 30.23 -0.42
CA PRO A 7 3.68 29.90 -0.77
C PRO A 7 3.56 29.12 -2.09
N ASP A 8 4.45 29.37 -3.06
CA ASP A 8 4.47 28.70 -4.36
C ASP A 8 4.90 27.23 -4.22
N PHE A 9 5.81 26.94 -3.29
CA PHE A 9 6.21 25.56 -2.98
C PHE A 9 5.03 24.76 -2.41
N HIS A 10 4.26 25.35 -1.50
CA HIS A 10 3.05 24.72 -0.96
C HIS A 10 1.93 24.56 -1.98
N ALA A 11 1.78 25.52 -2.90
CA ALA A 11 0.81 25.40 -3.99
C ALA A 11 1.20 24.26 -4.94
N ARG A 12 2.49 24.16 -5.31
CA ARG A 12 3.01 23.06 -6.13
C ARG A 12 2.86 21.70 -5.45
N LEU A 13 3.20 21.59 -4.17
CA LEU A 13 3.01 20.37 -3.39
C LEU A 13 1.54 19.95 -3.36
N ARG A 14 0.61 20.88 -3.11
CA ARG A 14 -0.84 20.59 -3.13
C ARG A 14 -1.30 20.09 -4.49
N ALA A 15 -0.89 20.74 -5.57
CA ALA A 15 -1.25 20.34 -6.93
C ALA A 15 -0.72 18.93 -7.28
N ILE A 16 0.47 18.55 -6.79
CA ILE A 16 1.02 17.20 -6.99
C ILE A 16 0.30 16.18 -6.12
N SER A 17 -0.01 16.51 -4.86
CA SER A 17 -0.80 15.67 -3.96
C SER A 17 -2.22 15.40 -4.49
N GLU A 18 -2.87 16.40 -5.09
CA GLU A 18 -4.18 16.24 -5.74
C GLU A 18 -4.10 15.27 -6.92
N LYS A 19 -3.07 15.37 -7.76
CA LYS A 19 -2.83 14.42 -8.86
C LYS A 19 -2.61 13.00 -8.34
N TYR A 20 -1.83 12.84 -7.28
CA TYR A 20 -1.62 11.53 -6.68
C TYR A 20 -2.91 10.96 -6.08
N ALA A 21 -3.75 11.79 -5.47
CA ALA A 21 -5.05 11.36 -4.94
C ALA A 21 -5.94 10.75 -6.02
N VAL A 22 -5.89 11.26 -7.25
CA VAL A 22 -6.61 10.67 -8.40
C VAL A 22 -6.07 9.28 -8.78
N THR A 23 -4.79 9.01 -8.53
CA THR A 23 -4.17 7.70 -8.81
C THR A 23 -4.36 6.67 -7.70
N VAL A 24 -4.76 7.08 -6.50
CA VAL A 24 -4.92 6.17 -5.35
C VAL A 24 -5.92 5.03 -5.64
N PRO A 25 -7.10 5.26 -6.23
CA PRO A 25 -8.02 4.18 -6.60
C PRO A 25 -7.37 3.12 -7.52
N ASP A 26 -6.59 3.56 -8.52
CA ASP A 26 -5.90 2.64 -9.43
C ASP A 26 -4.82 1.82 -8.72
N LEU A 27 -4.08 2.46 -7.79
CA LEU A 27 -3.09 1.79 -6.95
C LEU A 27 -3.73 0.73 -6.05
N LEU A 28 -4.87 1.05 -5.43
CA LEU A 28 -5.64 0.10 -4.63
C LEU A 28 -6.18 -1.04 -5.50
N GLY A 29 -6.64 -0.75 -6.71
CA GLY A 29 -7.06 -1.73 -7.71
C GLY A 29 -5.95 -2.71 -8.08
N ALA A 30 -4.73 -2.22 -8.27
CA ALA A 30 -3.56 -3.05 -8.55
C ALA A 30 -3.23 -4.00 -7.38
N ILE A 31 -3.30 -3.51 -6.13
CA ILE A 31 -3.13 -4.36 -4.93
C ILE A 31 -4.23 -5.41 -4.84
N ALA A 32 -5.49 -5.03 -5.10
CA ALA A 32 -6.63 -5.94 -5.07
C ALA A 32 -6.51 -7.06 -6.11
N ALA A 33 -6.11 -6.73 -7.34
CA ALA A 33 -5.87 -7.69 -8.41
C ALA A 33 -4.76 -8.68 -8.03
N ALA A 34 -3.62 -8.18 -7.55
CA ALA A 34 -2.50 -9.03 -7.12
C ALA A 34 -2.89 -9.94 -5.94
N LEU A 35 -3.70 -9.45 -5.00
CA LEU A 35 -4.22 -10.26 -3.90
C LEU A 35 -5.14 -11.39 -4.41
N ALA A 36 -5.99 -11.10 -5.38
CA ALA A 36 -6.87 -12.10 -5.98
C ALA A 36 -6.05 -13.22 -6.65
N GLU A 37 -5.00 -12.86 -7.40
CA GLU A 37 -4.08 -13.81 -8.02
C GLU A 37 -3.33 -14.67 -6.98
N CYS A 38 -2.90 -14.07 -5.86
CA CYS A 38 -2.29 -14.81 -4.75
C CYS A 38 -3.26 -15.86 -4.18
N ARG A 39 -4.53 -15.49 -3.97
CA ARG A 39 -5.55 -16.39 -3.43
C ARG A 39 -5.88 -17.52 -4.40
N SER A 40 -6.03 -17.23 -5.69
CA SER A 40 -6.31 -18.26 -6.71
C SER A 40 -5.12 -19.17 -6.97
N GLY A 41 -3.90 -18.63 -6.88
CA GLY A 41 -2.65 -19.34 -7.12
C GLY A 41 -2.04 -19.99 -5.88
N ALA A 42 -2.81 -20.13 -4.78
CA ALA A 42 -2.35 -20.70 -3.52
C ALA A 42 -0.99 -20.12 -3.05
N TRP A 43 -0.81 -18.80 -3.17
CA TRP A 43 0.40 -18.08 -2.77
C TRP A 43 1.68 -18.50 -3.49
N ALA A 44 1.56 -18.96 -4.74
CA ALA A 44 2.71 -19.23 -5.61
C ALA A 44 3.64 -18.01 -5.76
N ALA A 45 4.93 -18.26 -6.02
CA ALA A 45 5.98 -17.25 -6.00
C ALA A 45 5.70 -16.02 -6.89
N ALA A 46 5.19 -16.22 -8.11
CA ALA A 46 4.97 -15.14 -9.06
C ALA A 46 3.85 -14.16 -8.61
N PRO A 47 2.61 -14.61 -8.29
CA PRO A 47 1.59 -13.74 -7.71
C PRO A 47 2.03 -13.05 -6.42
N THR A 48 2.69 -13.79 -5.53
CA THR A 48 3.18 -13.28 -4.24
C THR A 48 4.19 -12.14 -4.44
N LEU A 49 5.08 -12.26 -5.42
CA LEU A 49 6.02 -11.21 -5.78
C LEU A 49 5.32 -10.00 -6.42
N ALA A 50 4.27 -10.21 -7.21
CA ALA A 50 3.47 -9.13 -7.79
C ALA A 50 2.78 -8.30 -6.69
N LEU A 51 2.19 -8.96 -5.69
CA LEU A 51 1.60 -8.29 -4.53
C LEU A 51 2.64 -7.50 -3.73
N HIS A 52 3.83 -8.06 -3.51
CA HIS A 52 4.92 -7.36 -2.84
C HIS A 52 5.30 -6.07 -3.59
N ARG A 53 5.43 -6.12 -4.92
CA ARG A 53 5.76 -4.95 -5.74
C ARG A 53 4.67 -3.88 -5.69
N ALA A 54 3.41 -4.28 -5.72
CA ALA A 54 2.29 -3.34 -5.61
C ALA A 54 2.28 -2.62 -4.25
N LEU A 55 2.48 -3.35 -3.15
CA LEU A 55 2.61 -2.77 -1.81
C LEU A 55 3.81 -1.83 -1.71
N HIS A 56 4.97 -2.23 -2.22
CA HIS A 56 6.20 -1.44 -2.23
C HIS A 56 6.02 -0.10 -2.97
N ALA A 57 5.35 -0.10 -4.12
CA ALA A 57 5.12 1.12 -4.90
C ALA A 57 4.32 2.17 -4.11
N VAL A 58 3.27 1.73 -3.40
CA VAL A 58 2.46 2.62 -2.56
C VAL A 58 3.21 3.02 -1.29
N ALA A 59 3.94 2.09 -0.66
CA ALA A 59 4.77 2.36 0.51
C ALA A 59 5.89 3.38 0.26
N GLY A 60 6.43 3.41 -0.96
CA GLY A 60 7.46 4.36 -1.39
C GLY A 60 6.93 5.75 -1.73
N THR A 61 5.68 5.85 -2.21
CA THR A 61 5.11 7.10 -2.72
C THR A 61 4.13 7.78 -1.75
N GLY A 62 3.48 7.02 -0.86
CA GLY A 62 2.44 7.55 0.04
C GLY A 62 2.93 8.65 0.98
N GLY A 63 4.15 8.54 1.52
CA GLY A 63 4.75 9.56 2.39
C GLY A 63 5.00 10.89 1.67
N THR A 64 5.35 10.86 0.39
CA THR A 64 5.68 12.05 -0.41
C THR A 64 4.45 12.88 -0.78
N PHE A 65 3.29 12.23 -0.94
CA PHE A 65 2.09 12.88 -1.49
C PHE A 65 0.97 13.14 -0.46
N GLY A 66 1.25 12.99 0.84
CA GLY A 66 0.30 13.26 1.91
C GLY A 66 -0.61 12.08 2.26
N PHE A 67 -0.19 10.86 1.91
CA PHE A 67 -0.85 9.58 2.24
C PHE A 67 0.05 8.75 3.17
N GLY A 68 0.66 9.41 4.16
CA GLY A 68 1.66 8.79 5.04
C GLY A 68 1.12 7.58 5.80
N VAL A 69 -0.14 7.61 6.21
CA VAL A 69 -0.82 6.48 6.87
C VAL A 69 -0.93 5.29 5.92
N LEU A 70 -1.50 5.49 4.73
CA LEU A 70 -1.61 4.44 3.71
C LEU A 70 -0.25 3.86 3.35
N GLY A 71 0.76 4.71 3.12
CA GLY A 71 2.12 4.28 2.83
C GLY A 71 2.73 3.47 3.99
N GLY A 72 2.46 3.85 5.24
CA GLY A 72 2.89 3.13 6.43
C GLY A 72 2.28 1.74 6.54
N GLU A 73 0.96 1.61 6.35
CA GLU A 73 0.29 0.31 6.36
C GLU A 73 0.72 -0.59 5.19
N CYS A 74 0.89 -0.04 3.99
CA CYS A 74 1.46 -0.78 2.86
C CYS A 74 2.87 -1.28 3.17
N ARG A 75 3.72 -0.46 3.81
CA ARG A 75 5.08 -0.86 4.23
C ARG A 75 5.07 -1.97 5.28
N ARG A 76 4.16 -1.90 6.25
CA ARG A 76 4.00 -2.95 7.26
C ARG A 76 3.65 -4.29 6.60
N LEU A 77 2.71 -4.29 5.67
CA LEU A 77 2.30 -5.48 4.93
C LEU A 77 3.38 -5.98 3.96
N GLU A 78 4.11 -5.07 3.32
CA GLU A 78 5.29 -5.40 2.51
C GLU A 78 6.33 -6.17 3.32
N HIS A 79 6.66 -5.71 4.54
CA HIS A 79 7.61 -6.40 5.40
C HIS A 79 7.12 -7.79 5.86
N LEU A 80 5.84 -7.93 6.19
CA LEU A 80 5.25 -9.24 6.53
C LEU A 80 5.31 -10.20 5.34
N LEU A 81 4.93 -9.73 4.16
CA LEU A 81 5.00 -10.51 2.93
C LEU A 81 6.44 -10.88 2.57
N ARG A 82 7.39 -9.96 2.76
CA ARG A 82 8.82 -10.23 2.53
C ARG A 82 9.34 -11.35 3.43
N ALA A 83 9.00 -11.34 4.71
CA ALA A 83 9.39 -12.40 5.64
C ALA A 83 8.83 -13.78 5.23
N LEU A 84 7.63 -13.81 4.66
CA LEU A 84 7.02 -15.03 4.13
C LEU A 84 7.68 -15.51 2.83
N ILE A 85 8.07 -14.59 1.93
CA ILE A 85 8.81 -14.90 0.70
C ILE A 85 10.21 -15.43 1.00
N ASP A 86 10.91 -14.84 1.97
CA ASP A 86 12.26 -15.25 2.36
C ASP A 86 12.27 -16.62 3.09
N GLY A 87 11.09 -17.12 3.49
CA GLY A 87 10.89 -18.48 3.99
C GLY A 87 10.92 -19.55 2.89
N VAL A 88 10.83 -20.83 3.29
CA VAL A 88 10.88 -21.96 2.32
C VAL A 88 9.61 -22.03 1.48
N ALA A 89 8.45 -21.81 2.09
CA ALA A 89 7.15 -21.77 1.43
C ALA A 89 6.14 -21.04 2.32
N ILE A 90 5.18 -20.35 1.70
CA ILE A 90 4.04 -19.75 2.40
C ILE A 90 3.00 -20.84 2.60
N ASP A 91 2.71 -21.19 3.85
CA ASP A 91 1.62 -22.13 4.13
C ASP A 91 0.25 -21.47 3.92
N VAL A 92 -0.80 -22.29 3.80
CA VAL A 92 -2.15 -21.81 3.54
C VAL A 92 -2.65 -20.88 4.65
N ALA A 93 -2.33 -21.14 5.92
CA ALA A 93 -2.80 -20.33 7.03
C ALA A 93 -2.12 -18.95 7.05
N GLN A 94 -0.81 -18.90 6.84
CA GLN A 94 -0.03 -17.67 6.69
C GLN A 94 -0.56 -16.83 5.52
N GLY A 95 -0.79 -17.47 4.38
CA GLY A 95 -1.38 -16.83 3.21
C GLY A 95 -2.75 -16.24 3.52
N GLN A 96 -3.67 -17.02 4.08
CA GLN A 96 -5.01 -16.53 4.44
C GLN A 96 -4.95 -15.36 5.44
N ALA A 97 -4.08 -15.44 6.45
CA ALA A 97 -3.92 -14.38 7.45
C ALA A 97 -3.40 -13.08 6.84
N LEU A 98 -2.38 -13.14 5.98
CA LEU A 98 -1.89 -11.96 5.27
C LEU A 98 -2.95 -11.42 4.32
N GLY A 99 -3.60 -12.30 3.56
CA GLY A 99 -4.64 -11.92 2.62
C GLY A 99 -5.84 -11.23 3.28
N ALA A 100 -6.18 -11.60 4.52
CA ALA A 100 -7.20 -10.91 5.31
C ALA A 100 -6.74 -9.49 5.68
N GLN A 101 -5.49 -9.32 6.11
CA GLN A 101 -4.95 -8.00 6.45
C GLN A 101 -4.89 -7.05 5.24
N VAL A 102 -4.50 -7.56 4.06
CA VAL A 102 -4.50 -6.77 2.82
C VAL A 102 -5.94 -6.40 2.42
N ALA A 103 -6.92 -7.30 2.60
CA ALA A 103 -8.32 -6.96 2.35
C ALA A 103 -8.85 -5.86 3.29
N THR A 104 -8.49 -5.93 4.58
CA THR A 104 -8.81 -4.86 5.56
C THR A 104 -8.19 -3.53 5.16
N LEU A 105 -6.92 -3.53 4.70
CA LEU A 105 -6.27 -2.33 4.15
C LEU A 105 -7.09 -1.74 3.00
N LEU A 106 -7.49 -2.57 2.02
CA LEU A 106 -8.22 -2.12 0.83
C LEU A 106 -9.59 -1.53 1.18
N ASP A 107 -10.31 -2.17 2.11
CA ASP A 107 -11.62 -1.71 2.56
C ASP A 107 -11.54 -0.39 3.34
N TRP A 108 -10.52 -0.22 4.19
CA TRP A 108 -10.26 1.06 4.86
C TRP A 108 -9.82 2.14 3.87
N ALA A 109 -8.83 1.85 3.01
CA ALA A 109 -8.25 2.81 2.08
C ALA A 109 -9.24 3.24 0.98
N GLY A 110 -10.22 2.39 0.64
CA GLY A 110 -11.32 2.74 -0.26
C GLY A 110 -12.31 3.73 0.36
N ARG A 111 -12.36 3.84 1.70
CA ARG A 111 -13.24 4.76 2.43
C ARG A 111 -12.53 6.06 2.78
N ASP A 112 -11.37 5.97 3.43
CA ASP A 112 -10.55 7.12 3.77
C ASP A 112 -9.06 6.74 3.87
N PRO A 113 -8.30 6.88 2.78
CA PRO A 113 -6.87 6.53 2.75
C PRO A 113 -5.98 7.55 3.49
N LYS A 114 -6.55 8.66 4.01
CA LYS A 114 -5.82 9.70 4.74
C LYS A 114 -6.08 9.63 6.26
N ALA A 115 -7.26 9.23 6.70
CA ALA A 115 -7.56 9.01 8.11
C ALA A 115 -7.02 7.66 8.58
N GLY A 116 -6.32 7.59 9.72
CA GLY A 116 -5.80 6.35 10.32
C GLY A 116 -6.78 5.16 10.26
N PRO A 117 -6.31 3.90 10.09
CA PRO A 117 -7.17 2.74 10.30
C PRO A 117 -7.73 2.81 11.73
N ALA A 118 -9.03 2.55 11.88
CA ALA A 118 -9.70 2.59 13.18
C ALA A 118 -8.98 1.65 14.17
N PRO A 119 -8.87 2.03 15.46
CA PRO A 119 -8.18 1.25 16.49
C PRO A 119 -8.86 -0.09 16.77
#